data_AF-A0AA95KDJ2-F1
#
_entry.id   AF-A0AA95KDJ2-F1
#
_cell.length_a   1.000
_cell.length_b   1.000
_cell.length_c   1.000
_cell.angle_alpha   90.00
_cell.angle_beta   90.00
_cell.angle_gamma   90.00
#
_symmetry.space_group_name_H-M   'P 1'
#
loop_
_entity.id
_entity.type
_entity.pdbx_description
1 polymer ?
#
loop_
_entity_poly.entity_id
_entity_poly.type
_entity_poly.pdbx_seq_one_letter_code
_entity_poly.pdbx_strand_id
1 'polypeptide(L)'
;MKALTETFISFVDLIEAEGRLLKQKILQVVSSIGLMMVALLFVILAFGFLLASIYQFLLLYWPLPLVLFAMSLICLAITGGLIWITQRINHKQ
;
A
#
# COMPACT_ATOMS: atom_id res chain seq x y z
N MET A 1 -44.05 -0.96 33.08
CA MET A 1 -43.59 -2.31 32.65
C MET A 1 -43.42 -2.39 31.14
N LYS A 2 -44.47 -2.22 30.31
CA LYS A 2 -44.37 -2.28 28.84
C LYS A 2 -43.37 -1.31 28.19
N ALA A 3 -43.39 -0.04 28.59
CA ALA A 3 -42.54 0.99 27.99
C ALA A 3 -41.03 0.71 28.17
N LEU A 4 -40.64 0.17 29.33
CA LEU A 4 -39.24 -0.21 29.61
C LEU A 4 -38.79 -1.39 28.73
N THR A 5 -39.67 -2.35 28.51
CA THR A 5 -39.40 -3.52 27.66
C THR A 5 -39.27 -3.12 26.19
N GLU A 6 -40.12 -2.21 25.67
CA GLU A 6 -40.02 -1.68 24.31
C GLU A 6 -38.72 -0.89 24.07
N THR A 7 -38.32 -0.04 25.03
CA THR A 7 -37.02 0.65 24.93
C THR A 7 -35.85 -0.33 24.94
N PHE A 8 -35.92 -1.40 25.75
CA PHE A 8 -34.83 -2.39 25.81
C PHE A 8 -34.73 -3.20 24.51
N ILE A 9 -35.87 -3.60 23.93
CA ILE A 9 -35.92 -4.29 22.64
C ILE A 9 -35.38 -3.38 21.52
N SER A 10 -35.80 -2.11 21.50
CA SER A 10 -35.30 -1.15 20.51
C SER A 10 -33.80 -0.88 20.63
N PHE A 11 -33.24 -0.90 21.84
CA PHE A 11 -31.79 -0.79 22.06
C PHE A 11 -31.04 -2.01 21.54
N VAL A 12 -31.57 -3.21 21.73
CA VAL A 12 -30.96 -4.45 21.24
C VAL A 12 -31.01 -4.52 19.71
N ASP A 13 -32.13 -4.15 19.08
CA ASP A 13 -32.24 -4.04 17.62
C ASP A 13 -31.25 -3.03 17.03
N LEU A 14 -31.02 -1.90 17.72
CA LEU A 14 -30.06 -0.89 17.30
C LEU A 14 -28.62 -1.43 17.35
N ILE A 15 -28.26 -2.14 18.43
CA ILE A 15 -26.94 -2.78 18.59
C ILE A 15 -26.73 -3.89 17.54
N GLU A 16 -27.77 -4.66 17.24
CA GLU A 16 -27.71 -5.70 16.20
C GLU A 16 -27.52 -5.09 14.80
N ALA A 17 -28.21 -3.99 14.52
CA ALA A 17 -28.07 -3.25 13.26
C ALA A 17 -26.66 -2.64 13.09
N GLU A 18 -26.13 -1.99 14.13
CA GLU A 18 -24.76 -1.47 14.11
C GLU A 18 -23.72 -2.59 14.06
N GLY A 19 -23.92 -3.69 14.79
CA GLY A 19 -23.05 -4.86 14.75
C GLY A 19 -22.97 -5.50 13.36
N ARG A 20 -24.11 -5.56 12.64
CA ARG A 20 -24.16 -6.09 11.26
C ARG A 20 -23.43 -5.17 10.28
N LEU A 21 -23.62 -3.86 10.41
CA LEU A 21 -22.89 -2.84 9.63
C LEU A 21 -21.38 -2.89 9.91
N LEU A 22 -21.00 -3.04 11.18
CA LEU A 22 -19.60 -3.13 11.61
C LEU A 22 -18.92 -4.37 11.02
N LYS A 23 -19.58 -5.54 11.09
CA LYS A 23 -19.06 -6.79 10.54
C LYS A 23 -18.82 -6.71 9.03
N GLN A 24 -19.75 -6.09 8.30
CA GLN A 24 -19.64 -5.92 6.85
C GLN A 24 -18.50 -4.94 6.49
N LYS A 25 -18.38 -3.82 7.21
CA LYS A 25 -17.27 -2.87 7.03
C LYS A 25 -15.92 -3.49 7.39
N ILE A 26 -15.83 -4.24 8.49
CA ILE A 26 -14.58 -4.89 8.91
C ILE A 26 -14.13 -5.89 7.84
N LEU A 27 -15.03 -6.73 7.32
CA LEU A 27 -14.68 -7.67 6.26
C LEU A 27 -14.20 -6.97 4.99
N GLN A 28 -14.82 -5.84 4.63
CA GLN A 28 -14.41 -5.03 3.48
C GLN A 28 -13.05 -4.35 3.69
N VAL A 29 -12.78 -3.83 4.89
CA VAL A 29 -11.49 -3.21 5.23
C VAL A 29 -10.39 -4.25 5.27
N VAL A 30 -10.63 -5.40 5.90
CA VAL A 30 -9.66 -6.50 5.98
C VAL A 30 -9.34 -7.05 4.60
N SER A 31 -10.36 -7.25 3.74
CA SER A 31 -10.12 -7.72 2.38
C SER A 31 -9.38 -6.68 1.54
N SER A 32 -9.71 -5.39 1.67
CA SER A 32 -9.02 -4.30 0.97
C SER A 32 -7.55 -4.19 1.41
N ILE A 33 -7.26 -4.27 2.71
CA ILE A 33 -5.88 -4.24 3.23
C ILE A 33 -5.11 -5.48 2.75
N GLY A 34 -5.73 -6.65 2.79
CA GLY A 34 -5.13 -7.90 2.30
C GLY A 34 -4.76 -7.80 0.81
N LEU A 35 -5.68 -7.32 -0.03
CA LEU A 35 -5.43 -7.10 -1.45
C LEU A 35 -4.34 -6.04 -1.67
N MET A 36 -4.33 -4.95 -0.89
CA MET A 36 -3.30 -3.92 -0.95
C MET A 36 -1.90 -4.48 -0.63
N MET A 37 -1.79 -5.32 0.40
CA MET A 37 -0.50 -5.94 0.75
C MET A 37 0.01 -6.86 -0.36
N VAL A 38 -0.87 -7.68 -0.95
CA VAL A 38 -0.52 -8.53 -2.09
C VAL A 38 -0.09 -7.66 -3.28
N ALA A 39 -0.85 -6.62 -3.61
CA ALA A 39 -0.49 -5.69 -4.69
C ALA A 39 0.88 -5.03 -4.43
N LEU A 40 1.14 -4.58 -3.19
CA LEU A 40 2.42 -3.97 -2.83
C LEU A 40 3.59 -4.94 -3.02
N LEU A 41 3.42 -6.21 -2.63
CA LEU A 41 4.42 -7.26 -2.87
C LEU A 41 4.72 -7.43 -4.37
N PHE A 42 3.68 -7.50 -5.21
CA PHE A 42 3.87 -7.61 -6.66
C PHE A 42 4.55 -6.37 -7.25
N VAL A 43 4.25 -5.18 -6.75
CA VAL A 43 4.93 -3.94 -7.17
C VAL A 43 6.42 -3.99 -6.82
N ILE A 44 6.78 -4.39 -5.59
CA ILE A 44 8.18 -4.53 -5.17
C ILE A 44 8.92 -5.54 -6.05
N LEU A 45 8.31 -6.70 -6.32
CA LEU A 45 8.88 -7.72 -7.20
C LEU A 45 9.06 -7.20 -8.63
N ALA A 46 8.06 -6.49 -9.16
CA ALA A 46 8.13 -5.90 -10.49
C ALA A 46 9.28 -4.89 -10.61
N PHE A 47 9.47 -4.02 -9.61
CA PHE A 47 10.62 -3.12 -9.56
C PHE A 47 11.95 -3.89 -9.50
N GLY A 48 12.04 -4.95 -8.70
CA GLY A 48 13.23 -5.80 -8.64
C GLY A 48 13.58 -6.42 -9.99
N PHE A 49 12.61 -7.02 -10.69
CA PHE A 49 12.80 -7.58 -12.02
C PHE A 49 13.11 -6.52 -13.08
N LEU A 50 12.53 -5.33 -12.97
CA LEU A 50 12.82 -4.20 -13.85
C LEU A 50 14.28 -3.78 -13.70
N LEU A 51 14.77 -3.56 -12.48
CA LEU A 51 16.18 -3.23 -12.24
C LEU A 51 17.12 -4.34 -12.73
N ALA A 52 16.78 -5.60 -12.47
CA ALA A 52 17.58 -6.74 -12.93
C ALA A 52 17.65 -6.84 -14.46
N SER A 53 16.54 -6.60 -15.16
CA SER A 53 16.51 -6.63 -16.63
C SER A 53 17.29 -5.47 -17.25
N ILE A 54 17.20 -4.25 -16.68
CA ILE A 54 18.04 -3.12 -17.10
C ILE A 54 19.52 -3.43 -16.90
N TYR A 55 19.90 -3.96 -15.73
CA TYR A 55 21.28 -4.34 -15.43
C TYR A 55 21.81 -5.36 -16.44
N GLN A 56 21.06 -6.43 -16.68
CA GLN A 56 21.44 -7.47 -17.65
C GLN A 56 21.53 -6.91 -19.08
N PHE A 57 20.61 -6.02 -19.45
CA PHE A 57 20.63 -5.38 -20.76
C PHE A 57 21.85 -4.48 -20.94
N LEU A 58 22.20 -3.68 -19.93
CA LEU A 58 23.37 -2.80 -19.98
C LEU A 58 24.69 -3.59 -20.08
N LEU A 59 24.78 -4.74 -19.41
CA LEU A 59 25.94 -5.63 -19.50
C LEU A 59 26.21 -6.17 -20.90
N LEU A 60 25.21 -6.22 -21.79
CA LEU A 60 25.42 -6.63 -23.19
C LEU A 60 26.20 -5.58 -23.98
N TYR A 61 26.12 -4.30 -23.61
CA TYR A 61 26.71 -3.21 -24.37
C TYR A 61 27.92 -2.58 -23.70
N TRP A 62 27.98 -2.59 -22.36
CA TRP A 62 28.97 -1.85 -21.58
C TRP A 62 29.79 -2.75 -20.64
N PRO A 63 31.04 -2.36 -20.31
CA PRO A 63 31.84 -3.07 -19.33
C PRO A 63 31.26 -2.91 -17.92
N LEU A 64 31.45 -3.93 -17.08
CA LEU A 64 30.89 -4.06 -15.72
C LEU A 64 31.01 -2.77 -14.86
N PRO A 65 32.16 -2.07 -14.79
CA PRO A 65 32.28 -0.87 -13.97
C PRO A 65 31.32 0.26 -14.39
N LEU A 66 31.11 0.42 -15.70
CA LEU A 66 30.28 1.49 -16.26
C LEU A 66 28.80 1.19 -16.06
N VAL A 67 28.41 -0.08 -16.10
CA VAL A 67 27.06 -0.54 -15.75
C VAL A 67 26.73 -0.28 -14.29
N LEU A 68 27.64 -0.62 -13.37
CA LEU A 68 27.43 -0.36 -11.94
C LEU A 68 27.34 1.14 -11.63
N PHE A 69 28.13 1.96 -12.31
CA PHE A 69 28.04 3.42 -12.21
C PHE A 69 26.69 3.96 -12.71
N ALA A 70 26.20 3.46 -13.85
CA ALA A 70 24.89 3.88 -14.37
C ALA A 70 23.74 3.43 -13.45
N MET A 71 23.78 2.21 -12.93
CA MET A 71 22.78 1.71 -11.99
C MET A 71 22.78 2.48 -10.67
N SER A 72 23.95 2.90 -10.16
CA SER A 72 24.03 3.71 -8.94
C SER A 72 23.41 5.09 -9.15
N LEU A 73 23.61 5.72 -10.31
CA LEU A 73 22.94 6.97 -10.68
C LEU A 73 21.42 6.81 -10.76
N ILE A 74 20.92 5.72 -11.33
CA ILE A 74 19.48 5.44 -11.37
C ILE A 74 18.92 5.30 -9.94
N CYS A 75 19.59 4.53 -9.08
CA CYS A 75 19.17 4.38 -7.68
C CYS A 75 19.19 5.71 -6.91
N LEU A 76 20.20 6.55 -7.12
CA LEU A 76 20.27 7.88 -6.52
C LEU A 76 19.15 8.79 -7.02
N ALA A 77 18.84 8.76 -8.31
CA ALA A 77 17.75 9.55 -8.89
C ALA A 77 16.39 9.14 -8.33
N ILE A 78 16.12 7.83 -8.20
CA ILE A 78 14.87 7.31 -7.61
C ILE A 78 14.77 7.73 -6.13
N THR A 79 15.85 7.54 -5.37
CA THR A 79 15.88 7.88 -3.94
C THR A 79 15.70 9.39 -3.73
N GLY A 80 16.42 10.21 -4.51
CA GLY A 80 16.28 11.66 -4.48
C GLY A 80 14.87 12.13 -4.85
N GLY A 81 14.26 11.52 -5.87
CA GLY A 81 12.87 11.80 -6.27
C GLY A 81 11.86 11.46 -5.16
N LEU A 82 12.01 10.30 -4.51
CA LEU A 82 11.17 9.89 -3.39
C LEU A 82 11.29 10.85 -2.19
N ILE A 83 12.51 11.25 -1.83
CA ILE A 83 12.75 12.20 -0.74
C ILE A 83 12.10 13.55 -1.07
N TRP A 84 12.27 14.04 -2.30
CA TRP A 84 11.69 15.32 -2.72
C TRP A 84 10.15 15.30 -2.69
N ILE A 85 9.52 14.23 -3.17
CA ILE A 85 8.07 14.05 -3.09
C ILE A 85 7.61 14.04 -1.63
N THR A 86 8.31 13.30 -0.77
CA THR A 86 7.98 13.20 0.65
C THR A 86 8.08 14.55 1.34
N GLN A 87 9.15 15.31 1.08
CA GLN A 87 9.31 16.67 1.61
C GLN A 87 8.21 17.61 1.10
N ARG A 88 7.85 17.52 -0.18
CA ARG A 88 6.79 18.35 -0.77
C ARG A 88 5.41 18.07 -0.16
N ILE A 89 5.11 16.82 0.18
CA ILE A 89 3.87 16.46 0.87
C ILE A 89 3.89 16.99 2.29
N ASN A 90 5.01 16.81 3.00
CA ASN A 90 5.15 17.25 4.40
C ASN A 90 5.06 18.78 4.55
N HIS A 91 5.55 19.55 3.56
CA HIS A 91 5.43 21.02 3.56
C HIS A 91 4.03 21.54 3.21
N LYS A 92 3.11 20.69 2.75
CA LYS A 92 1.74 21.07 2.39
C LYS A 92 0.71 20.73 3.47
N GLN A 93 1.09 19.94 4.47
CA GLN A 93 0.29 19.69 5.68
C GLN A 93 0.61 20.75 6.74
#